data_AF-T1JFJ1-F1
#
_entry.id   AF-T1JFJ1-F1
#
_cell.length_a   1.000
_cell.length_b   1.000
_cell.length_c   1.000
_cell.angle_alpha   90.00
_cell.angle_beta   90.00
_cell.angle_gamma   90.00
#
_symmetry.space_group_name_H-M   'P 1'
#
loop_
_entity.id
_entity.type
_entity.pdbx_description
1 polymer ?
#
loop_
_entity_poly.entity_id
_entity_poly.type
_entity_poly.pdbx_seq_one_letter_code
_entity_poly.pdbx_strand_id
1 'polypeptide(L)'
;MSTTKVATLSKSSRSLASSKTGRTQRSTKKPLLNDAFCIDLQKGSYIASLYSIFVALFTIALSIFDTYCLAMAEPGDTHYGYYVISFDFVYSGNQHVRRTLLACAVLSLLVAIPLLFTSFILLLGLRREHEQRFQPWLIFMIIFTAWRVLVILFSSVVNDLLFGYHISMLIIWILIAGVNMGTMSSLNTTHHSMHSMHSMHSSRPTTPSIKGSNSTAIA
;
A
#
# COMPACT_ATOMS: atom_id res chain seq x y z
N MET A 1 83.39 -20.04 29.50
CA MET A 1 82.53 -19.46 28.45
C MET A 1 81.39 -18.71 29.12
N SER A 2 81.32 -17.40 28.82
CA SER A 2 80.16 -16.48 28.80
C SER A 2 79.21 -16.43 30.03
N THR A 3 79.26 -15.43 30.91
CA THR A 3 78.77 -14.02 30.84
C THR A 3 77.26 -13.80 30.99
N THR A 4 76.88 -13.10 32.08
CA THR A 4 75.93 -11.96 32.18
C THR A 4 74.42 -12.28 32.20
N LYS A 5 73.57 -12.00 33.22
CA LYS A 5 73.14 -10.78 33.98
C LYS A 5 71.74 -10.28 33.50
N VAL A 6 70.92 -9.79 34.46
CA VAL A 6 69.77 -8.82 34.34
C VAL A 6 68.43 -9.43 33.86
N ALA A 7 67.35 -9.53 34.66
CA ALA A 7 66.48 -8.56 35.37
C ALA A 7 65.40 -7.89 34.50
N THR A 8 64.13 -7.98 34.93
CA THR A 8 63.03 -6.96 34.93
C THR A 8 61.68 -7.70 35.09
N LEU A 9 60.92 -7.57 36.19
CA LEU A 9 60.12 -6.43 36.69
C LEU A 9 58.89 -6.11 35.82
N SER A 10 57.68 -6.26 36.37
CA SER A 10 56.56 -5.28 36.33
C SER A 10 55.25 -5.95 36.80
N LYS A 11 54.77 -5.68 38.03
CA LYS A 11 53.79 -4.63 38.40
C LYS A 11 52.39 -4.84 37.79
N SER A 12 51.39 -5.11 38.64
CA SER A 12 50.45 -4.08 39.16
C SER A 12 49.18 -3.98 38.30
N SER A 13 48.06 -4.56 38.74
CA SER A 13 46.98 -3.87 39.48
C SER A 13 45.94 -3.18 38.58
N ARG A 14 44.68 -3.25 39.04
CA ARG A 14 43.51 -2.42 38.65
C ARG A 14 42.88 -2.88 37.32
N SER A 15 41.57 -2.82 37.08
CA SER A 15 40.43 -2.16 37.74
C SER A 15 39.16 -2.72 37.05
N LEU A 16 38.09 -2.99 37.78
CA LEU A 16 36.86 -2.16 37.78
C LEU A 16 36.44 -1.64 36.40
N ALA A 17 35.39 -2.25 35.84
CA ALA A 17 34.25 -1.60 35.19
C ALA A 17 33.36 -2.74 34.65
N SER A 18 32.48 -3.35 35.45
CA SER A 18 31.11 -2.85 35.66
C SER A 18 30.65 -1.83 34.62
N SER A 19 30.74 -2.18 33.34
CA SER A 19 29.89 -1.54 32.33
C SER A 19 28.49 -2.13 32.47
N LYS A 20 27.72 -1.54 33.40
CA LYS A 20 26.27 -1.43 33.28
C LYS A 20 25.99 -0.64 32.00
N THR A 21 26.20 -1.24 30.84
CA THR A 21 25.70 -0.67 29.59
C THR A 21 24.21 -0.90 29.64
N GLY A 22 23.51 0.20 29.89
CA GLY A 22 22.06 0.27 29.99
C GLY A 22 21.43 -0.62 28.95
N ARG A 23 20.85 -1.71 29.43
CA ARG A 23 19.76 -2.39 28.76
C ARG A 23 18.62 -1.38 28.79
N THR A 24 18.70 -0.34 27.95
CA THR A 24 17.50 0.21 27.35
C THR A 24 16.83 -1.00 26.76
N GLN A 25 15.86 -1.57 27.50
CA GLN A 25 14.69 -2.16 26.89
C GLN A 25 14.16 -1.06 25.99
N ARG A 26 14.76 -0.94 24.80
CA ARG A 26 14.20 -0.27 23.66
C ARG A 26 12.90 -1.01 23.50
N SER A 27 11.85 -0.39 24.04
CA SER A 27 10.47 -0.83 24.06
C SER A 27 10.33 -1.88 22.98
N THR A 28 10.49 -3.14 23.37
CA THR A 28 10.08 -4.26 22.55
C THR A 28 8.59 -4.13 22.67
N LYS A 29 8.03 -3.22 21.87
CA LYS A 29 6.69 -3.30 21.37
C LYS A 29 6.66 -4.69 20.76
N LYS A 30 6.35 -5.68 21.60
CA LYS A 30 5.89 -6.98 21.17
C LYS A 30 4.83 -6.59 20.13
N PRO A 31 5.00 -6.92 18.85
CA PRO A 31 3.98 -6.60 17.87
C PRO A 31 2.69 -7.18 18.46
N LEU A 32 1.74 -6.29 18.74
CA LEU A 32 0.63 -6.54 19.65
C LEU A 32 -0.43 -7.43 19.01
N LEU A 33 -0.03 -8.30 18.08
CA LEU A 33 -0.87 -9.28 17.39
C LEU A 33 0.02 -10.47 17.07
N ASN A 34 0.23 -11.29 18.09
CA ASN A 34 0.82 -12.62 17.97
C ASN A 34 -0.22 -13.68 17.58
N ASP A 35 -1.42 -13.23 17.19
CA ASP A 35 -2.41 -14.03 16.50
C ASP A 35 -2.60 -13.40 15.12
N ALA A 36 -2.36 -14.21 14.10
CA ALA A 36 -2.60 -13.91 12.71
C ALA A 36 -3.95 -13.17 12.55
N PHE A 37 -3.92 -11.91 12.09
CA PHE A 37 -5.13 -11.20 11.67
C PHE A 37 -5.59 -11.76 10.30
N CYS A 38 -6.00 -13.01 10.36
CA CYS A 38 -6.87 -13.79 9.49
C CYS A 38 -6.52 -14.01 8.01
N ILE A 39 -5.52 -13.35 7.42
CA ILE A 39 -5.22 -13.55 5.99
C ILE A 39 -3.71 -13.59 5.76
N ASP A 40 -3.22 -14.76 5.36
CA ASP A 40 -1.88 -14.95 4.78
C ASP A 40 -1.60 -13.87 3.72
N LEU A 41 -0.42 -13.26 3.70
CA LEU A 41 -0.09 -12.12 2.81
C LEU A 41 -0.46 -12.45 1.36
N GLN A 42 -0.25 -13.70 0.95
CA GLN A 42 -0.58 -14.21 -0.36
C GLN A 42 -2.10 -14.26 -0.61
N LYS A 43 -2.89 -14.76 0.34
CA LYS A 43 -4.37 -14.78 0.23
C LYS A 43 -4.94 -13.36 0.21
N GLY A 44 -4.37 -12.45 1.01
CA GLY A 44 -4.83 -11.07 1.12
C GLY A 44 -4.53 -10.28 -0.15
N SER A 45 -3.32 -10.44 -0.69
CA SER A 45 -2.92 -9.82 -1.94
C SER A 45 -3.70 -10.38 -3.15
N TYR A 46 -4.10 -11.66 -3.11
CA TYR A 46 -4.96 -12.26 -4.14
C TYR A 46 -6.36 -11.64 -4.16
N ILE A 47 -7.00 -11.54 -3.00
CA ILE A 47 -8.32 -10.91 -2.86
C ILE A 47 -8.23 -9.42 -3.25
N ALA A 48 -7.17 -8.72 -2.82
CA ALA A 48 -6.94 -7.32 -3.15
C ALA A 48 -6.78 -7.08 -4.66
N SER A 49 -6.07 -7.98 -5.35
CA SER A 49 -5.88 -7.93 -6.80
C SER A 49 -7.18 -8.18 -7.58
N LEU A 50 -8.01 -9.14 -7.16
CA LEU A 50 -9.32 -9.37 -7.78
C LEU A 50 -10.26 -8.18 -7.56
N TYR A 51 -10.28 -7.65 -6.35
CA TYR A 51 -11.04 -6.47 -5.99
C TYR A 51 -10.60 -5.24 -6.82
N SER A 52 -9.29 -5.03 -6.99
CA SER A 52 -8.78 -3.90 -7.77
C SER A 52 -9.12 -4.00 -9.26
N ILE A 53 -9.18 -5.22 -9.82
CA ILE A 53 -9.68 -5.44 -11.19
C ILE A 53 -11.15 -5.00 -11.28
N PHE A 54 -11.99 -5.42 -10.34
CA PHE A 54 -13.40 -5.03 -10.32
C PHE A 54 -13.57 -3.50 -10.20
N VAL A 55 -12.85 -2.86 -9.28
CA VAL A 55 -12.89 -1.39 -9.10
C VAL A 55 -12.42 -0.64 -10.34
N ALA A 56 -11.39 -1.13 -11.03
CA ALA A 56 -10.91 -0.53 -12.27
C ALA A 56 -11.92 -0.67 -13.41
N LEU A 57 -12.54 -1.84 -13.59
CA LEU A 57 -13.60 -2.04 -14.59
C LEU A 57 -14.84 -1.19 -14.29
N PHE A 58 -15.27 -1.15 -13.03
CA PHE A 58 -16.37 -0.30 -12.58
C PHE A 58 -16.05 1.19 -12.87
N THR A 59 -14.81 1.61 -12.64
CA THR A 59 -14.36 2.97 -12.97
C THR A 59 -14.43 3.28 -14.45
N ILE A 60 -13.98 2.35 -15.30
CA ILE A 60 -14.02 2.54 -16.76
C ILE A 60 -15.47 2.69 -17.22
N ALA A 61 -16.35 1.78 -16.78
CA ALA A 61 -17.78 1.83 -17.10
C ALA A 61 -18.42 3.15 -16.62
N LEU A 62 -18.15 3.55 -15.38
CA LEU A 62 -18.67 4.79 -14.81
C LEU A 62 -18.15 6.02 -15.56
N SER A 63 -16.87 6.05 -15.92
CA SER A 63 -16.30 7.16 -16.68
C SER A 63 -16.91 7.30 -18.07
N ILE A 64 -17.23 6.18 -18.74
CA ILE A 64 -17.92 6.20 -20.03
C ILE A 64 -19.35 6.72 -19.84
N PHE A 65 -20.03 6.25 -18.81
CA PHE A 65 -21.38 6.69 -18.48
C PHE A 65 -21.44 8.18 -18.12
N ASP A 66 -20.55 8.68 -17.27
CA ASP A 66 -20.45 10.10 -16.92
C ASP A 66 -20.16 10.96 -18.15
N THR A 67 -19.26 10.50 -19.04
CA THR A 67 -18.97 11.17 -20.30
C THR A 67 -20.20 11.26 -21.19
N TYR A 68 -20.96 10.17 -21.30
CA TYR A 68 -22.21 10.11 -22.06
C TYR A 68 -23.27 11.07 -21.49
N CYS A 69 -23.47 11.08 -20.18
CA CYS A 69 -24.44 11.96 -19.55
C CYS A 69 -24.07 13.45 -19.71
N LEU A 70 -22.77 13.78 -19.61
CA LEU A 70 -22.28 15.15 -19.82
C LEU A 70 -22.32 15.58 -21.29
N ALA A 71 -22.20 14.65 -22.23
CA ALA A 71 -22.35 14.91 -23.66
C ALA A 71 -23.81 15.18 -24.03
N MET A 72 -24.74 14.42 -23.45
CA MET A 72 -26.18 14.61 -23.66
C MET A 72 -26.73 15.88 -23.01
N ALA A 73 -26.10 16.40 -21.95
CA ALA A 73 -26.47 17.65 -21.29
C ALA A 73 -26.04 18.91 -22.07
N GLU A 74 -26.19 18.92 -23.40
CA GLU A 74 -25.82 20.06 -24.24
C GLU A 74 -26.91 21.15 -24.22
N PRO A 75 -26.57 22.45 -24.01
CA PRO A 75 -27.57 23.50 -23.99
C PRO A 75 -28.23 23.63 -25.36
N GLY A 76 -29.55 23.45 -25.40
CA GLY A 76 -30.34 23.48 -26.62
C GLY A 76 -31.14 22.20 -26.87
N ASP A 77 -30.81 21.09 -26.19
CA ASP A 77 -31.58 19.85 -26.29
C ASP A 77 -32.79 19.82 -25.31
N THR A 78 -33.86 19.13 -25.70
CA THR A 78 -35.03 18.90 -24.83
C THR A 78 -34.77 17.71 -23.92
N HIS A 79 -34.69 17.96 -22.61
CA HIS A 79 -34.37 16.92 -21.64
C HIS A 79 -35.63 16.48 -20.88
N TYR A 80 -35.87 15.17 -20.79
CA TYR A 80 -36.92 14.62 -19.93
C TYR A 80 -36.34 14.40 -18.52
N GLY A 81 -36.81 15.17 -17.54
CA GLY A 81 -36.38 15.07 -16.14
C GLY A 81 -37.01 13.89 -15.41
N TYR A 82 -36.33 12.75 -15.37
CA TYR A 82 -36.67 11.67 -14.45
C TYR A 82 -35.89 11.86 -13.14
N TYR A 83 -36.58 11.92 -11.99
CA TYR A 83 -35.98 12.20 -10.66
C TYR A 83 -34.76 11.32 -10.29
N VAL A 84 -34.60 10.15 -10.92
CA VAL A 84 -33.48 9.21 -10.70
C VAL A 84 -32.27 9.50 -11.59
N ILE A 85 -32.51 9.87 -12.86
CA ILE A 85 -31.49 10.24 -13.85
C ILE A 85 -32.06 11.43 -14.63
N SER A 86 -32.06 12.61 -14.00
CA SER A 86 -32.34 13.85 -14.72
C SER A 86 -31.07 14.25 -15.43
N PHE A 87 -31.18 14.86 -16.61
CA PHE A 87 -30.05 15.48 -17.33
C PHE A 87 -29.81 16.96 -16.95
N ASP A 88 -30.75 17.55 -16.19
CA ASP A 88 -30.64 18.88 -15.57
C ASP A 88 -29.75 18.91 -14.30
N PHE A 89 -29.03 17.82 -14.02
CA PHE A 89 -28.21 17.64 -12.81
C PHE A 89 -26.91 18.43 -12.81
N VAL A 90 -26.42 18.82 -13.98
CA VAL A 90 -25.27 19.70 -14.10
C VAL A 90 -25.78 21.12 -13.94
N TYR A 91 -24.96 21.99 -13.35
CA TYR A 91 -25.07 23.44 -13.46
C TYR A 91 -25.06 23.83 -14.96
N SER A 92 -26.16 23.57 -15.67
CA SER A 92 -26.34 23.55 -17.12
C SER A 92 -26.17 24.94 -17.74
N GLY A 93 -26.01 25.96 -16.88
CA GLY A 93 -25.69 27.32 -17.27
C GLY A 93 -24.21 27.60 -17.55
N ASN A 94 -23.24 26.78 -17.10
CA ASN A 94 -21.81 27.12 -17.26
C ASN A 94 -20.98 26.06 -18.02
N GLN A 95 -20.59 26.41 -19.25
CA GLN A 95 -19.79 25.56 -20.13
C GLN A 95 -18.42 25.17 -19.56
N HIS A 96 -17.79 26.03 -18.75
CA HIS A 96 -16.49 25.75 -18.15
C HIS A 96 -16.56 24.60 -17.15
N VAL A 97 -17.62 24.58 -16.34
CA VAL A 97 -17.85 23.57 -15.32
C VAL A 97 -18.05 22.20 -15.97
N ARG A 98 -18.89 22.14 -17.02
CA ARG A 98 -19.11 20.90 -17.79
C ARG A 98 -17.83 20.36 -18.41
N ARG A 99 -17.02 21.21 -19.05
CA ARG A 99 -15.75 20.79 -19.66
C ARG A 99 -14.77 20.25 -18.61
N THR A 100 -14.75 20.83 -17.41
CA THR A 100 -13.91 20.33 -16.31
C THR A 100 -14.40 18.98 -15.78
N LEU A 101 -15.72 18.79 -15.60
CA LEU A 101 -16.28 17.48 -15.22
C LEU A 101 -15.97 16.40 -16.26
N LEU A 102 -16.08 16.75 -17.54
CA LEU A 102 -15.74 15.87 -18.66
C LEU A 102 -14.25 15.51 -18.62
N ALA A 103 -13.37 16.49 -18.38
CA ALA A 103 -11.94 16.26 -18.21
C ALA A 103 -11.65 15.35 -17.00
N CYS A 104 -12.33 15.54 -15.87
CA CYS A 104 -12.22 14.67 -14.69
C CYS A 104 -12.66 13.23 -14.97
N ALA A 105 -13.73 13.03 -15.76
CA ALA A 105 -14.16 11.70 -16.19
C ALA A 105 -13.06 11.04 -17.04
N VAL A 106 -12.61 11.71 -18.11
CA VAL A 106 -11.55 11.19 -19.00
C VAL A 106 -10.25 10.90 -18.24
N LEU A 107 -9.82 11.78 -17.33
CA LEU A 107 -8.65 11.54 -16.49
C LEU A 107 -8.85 10.34 -15.56
N SER A 108 -10.06 10.13 -15.02
CA SER A 108 -10.36 8.95 -14.22
C SER A 108 -10.26 7.64 -15.01
N LEU A 109 -10.66 7.66 -16.29
CA LEU A 109 -10.41 6.55 -17.22
C LEU A 109 -8.91 6.30 -17.43
N LEU A 110 -8.13 7.36 -17.65
CA LEU A 110 -6.68 7.27 -17.85
C LEU A 110 -5.93 6.73 -16.63
N VAL A 111 -6.36 7.06 -15.40
CA VAL A 111 -5.74 6.51 -14.18
C VAL A 111 -6.19 5.07 -13.89
N ALA A 112 -7.40 4.69 -14.30
CA ALA A 112 -7.92 3.34 -14.09
C ALA A 112 -7.26 2.28 -14.99
N ILE A 113 -6.82 2.66 -16.19
CA ILE A 113 -6.16 1.73 -17.12
C ILE A 113 -4.84 1.17 -16.52
N PRO A 114 -3.88 1.99 -16.05
CA PRO A 114 -2.69 1.50 -15.35
C PRO A 114 -3.00 0.69 -14.10
N LEU A 115 -4.04 1.06 -13.34
CA LEU A 115 -4.48 0.27 -12.19
C LEU A 115 -4.93 -1.13 -12.61
N LEU A 116 -5.68 -1.24 -13.70
CA LEU A 116 -6.11 -2.52 -14.25
C LEU A 116 -4.92 -3.39 -14.65
N PHE A 117 -3.96 -2.82 -15.40
CA PHE A 117 -2.75 -3.54 -15.82
C PHE A 117 -1.91 -4.01 -14.64
N THR A 118 -1.66 -3.13 -13.67
CA THR A 118 -0.87 -3.47 -12.47
C THR A 118 -1.58 -4.51 -11.61
N SER A 119 -2.91 -4.52 -11.60
CA SER A 119 -3.71 -5.56 -10.94
C SER A 119 -3.56 -6.92 -11.61
N PHE A 120 -3.55 -6.99 -12.95
CA PHE A 120 -3.26 -8.24 -13.66
C PHE A 120 -1.83 -8.73 -13.41
N ILE A 121 -0.83 -7.83 -13.47
CA ILE A 121 0.56 -8.19 -13.18
C ILE A 121 0.69 -8.76 -11.76
N LEU A 122 -0.02 -8.16 -10.80
CA LEU A 122 -0.06 -8.67 -9.44
C LEU A 122 -0.66 -10.08 -9.38
N LEU A 123 -1.83 -10.29 -9.99
CA LEU A 123 -2.50 -11.59 -10.02
C LEU A 123 -1.61 -12.69 -10.63
N LEU A 124 -0.92 -12.38 -11.74
CA LEU A 124 0.03 -13.31 -12.37
C LEU A 124 1.27 -13.54 -11.51
N GLY A 125 1.74 -12.50 -10.80
CA GLY A 125 2.88 -12.59 -9.88
C GLY A 125 2.60 -13.50 -8.68
N LEU A 126 1.39 -13.43 -8.12
CA LEU A 126 0.97 -14.30 -7.02
C LEU A 126 0.88 -15.77 -7.43
N ARG A 127 0.49 -16.06 -8.67
CA ARG A 127 0.46 -17.43 -9.19
C ARG A 127 1.84 -18.07 -9.26
N ARG A 128 2.89 -17.25 -9.36
CA ARG A 128 4.30 -17.67 -9.42
C ARG A 128 5.04 -17.49 -8.08
N GLU A 129 4.30 -17.27 -6.99
CA GLU A 129 4.84 -17.06 -5.63
C GLU A 129 5.86 -15.91 -5.54
N HIS A 130 5.77 -14.93 -6.44
CA HIS A 130 6.74 -13.84 -6.52
C HIS A 130 6.25 -12.60 -5.76
N GLU A 131 6.44 -12.59 -4.44
CA GLU A 131 5.94 -11.56 -3.52
C GLU A 131 6.41 -10.13 -3.85
N GLN A 132 7.59 -9.98 -4.48
CA GLN A 132 8.17 -8.66 -4.78
C GLN A 132 7.38 -7.85 -5.83
N ARG A 133 6.49 -8.49 -6.61
CA ARG A 133 5.67 -7.82 -7.64
C ARG A 133 4.52 -6.99 -7.07
N PHE A 134 4.36 -6.95 -5.76
CA PHE A 134 3.30 -6.21 -5.05
C PHE A 134 3.51 -4.69 -4.98
N GLN A 135 4.76 -4.23 -4.92
CA GLN A 135 5.12 -2.82 -4.76
C GLN A 135 4.52 -1.87 -5.82
N PRO A 136 4.62 -2.14 -7.14
CA PRO A 136 4.06 -1.24 -8.14
C PRO A 136 2.55 -1.09 -8.01
N TRP A 137 1.83 -2.19 -7.72
CA TRP A 137 0.38 -2.15 -7.52
C TRP A 137 -0.02 -1.23 -6.36
N LEU A 138 0.71 -1.27 -5.24
CA LEU A 138 0.39 -0.46 -4.06
C LEU A 138 0.52 1.05 -4.35
N ILE A 139 1.55 1.45 -5.11
CA ILE A 139 1.75 2.85 -5.52
C ILE A 139 0.59 3.32 -6.42
N PHE A 140 0.22 2.51 -7.44
CA PHE A 140 -0.90 2.85 -8.31
C PHE A 140 -2.23 2.89 -7.55
N MET A 141 -2.43 2.02 -6.56
CA MET A 141 -3.62 2.04 -5.71
C MET A 141 -3.72 3.31 -4.86
N ILE A 142 -2.60 3.80 -4.30
CA ILE A 142 -2.56 5.07 -3.57
C ILE A 142 -2.93 6.24 -4.49
N ILE A 143 -2.26 6.34 -5.65
CA ILE A 143 -2.48 7.43 -6.61
C ILE A 143 -3.93 7.42 -7.10
N PHE A 144 -4.46 6.24 -7.44
CA PHE A 144 -5.84 6.08 -7.87
C PHE A 144 -6.82 6.49 -6.78
N THR A 145 -6.61 6.06 -5.54
CA THR A 145 -7.50 6.38 -4.42
C THR A 145 -7.47 7.88 -4.11
N ALA A 146 -6.28 8.51 -4.12
CA ALA A 146 -6.13 9.95 -3.92
C ALA A 146 -6.83 10.76 -5.03
N TRP A 147 -6.62 10.37 -6.29
CA TRP A 147 -7.32 10.97 -7.44
C TRP A 147 -8.84 10.83 -7.30
N ARG A 148 -9.32 9.65 -6.90
CA ARG A 148 -10.76 9.41 -6.71
C ARG A 148 -11.36 10.30 -5.63
N VAL A 149 -10.70 10.44 -4.48
CA VAL A 149 -11.15 11.35 -3.42
C VAL A 149 -11.26 12.78 -3.94
N LEU A 150 -10.29 13.26 -4.72
CA LEU A 150 -10.32 14.59 -5.32
C LEU A 150 -11.51 14.76 -6.27
N VAL A 151 -11.74 13.80 -7.17
CA VAL A 151 -12.87 13.84 -8.12
C VAL A 151 -14.20 13.83 -7.39
N ILE A 152 -14.36 13.01 -6.35
CA ILE A 152 -15.58 12.95 -5.55
C ILE A 152 -15.86 14.29 -4.87
N LEU A 153 -14.85 14.90 -4.26
CA LEU A 153 -14.98 16.22 -3.63
C LEU A 153 -15.37 17.28 -4.65
N PHE A 154 -14.72 17.31 -5.81
CA PHE A 154 -15.03 18.27 -6.87
C PHE A 154 -16.44 18.07 -7.42
N SER A 155 -16.81 16.83 -7.78
CA SER A 155 -18.16 16.51 -8.27
C SER A 155 -19.24 16.80 -7.23
N SER A 156 -18.96 16.63 -5.93
CA SER A 156 -19.88 16.95 -4.85
C SER A 156 -20.09 18.46 -4.64
N VAL A 157 -19.11 19.30 -4.99
CA VAL A 157 -19.24 20.77 -4.90
C VAL A 157 -19.97 21.32 -6.13
N VAL A 158 -19.70 20.72 -7.29
CA VAL A 158 -20.15 21.22 -8.59
C VAL A 158 -21.54 20.73 -8.96
N ASN A 159 -21.86 19.47 -8.65
CA ASN A 159 -23.18 18.91 -8.94
C ASN A 159 -24.09 19.07 -7.75
N ASP A 160 -25.36 19.29 -8.05
CA ASP A 160 -26.38 19.31 -7.02
C ASP A 160 -26.59 17.88 -6.49
N LEU A 161 -26.33 17.70 -5.19
CA LEU A 161 -26.52 16.43 -4.49
C LEU A 161 -28.00 16.09 -4.32
N LEU A 162 -28.94 16.89 -4.83
CA LEU A 162 -30.37 16.60 -4.77
C LEU A 162 -30.76 15.35 -5.59
N PHE A 163 -30.01 15.04 -6.66
CA PHE A 163 -30.33 13.91 -7.54
C PHE A 163 -29.80 12.57 -6.99
N GLY A 164 -30.67 11.55 -7.03
CA GLY A 164 -30.39 10.23 -6.46
C GLY A 164 -29.15 9.55 -7.07
N TYR A 165 -28.86 9.78 -8.34
CA TYR A 165 -27.64 9.28 -8.99
C TYR A 165 -26.36 9.74 -8.26
N HIS A 166 -26.21 11.04 -8.01
CA HIS A 166 -25.01 11.57 -7.36
C HIS A 166 -24.90 11.14 -5.90
N ILE A 167 -26.01 11.08 -5.17
CA ILE A 167 -26.04 10.55 -3.80
C ILE A 167 -25.59 9.09 -3.78
N SER A 168 -26.16 8.25 -4.65
CA SER A 168 -25.83 6.82 -4.71
C SER A 168 -24.36 6.60 -5.09
N MET A 169 -23.85 7.35 -6.06
CA MET A 169 -22.44 7.29 -6.47
C MET A 169 -21.51 7.76 -5.36
N LEU A 170 -21.84 8.83 -4.64
CA LEU A 170 -21.07 9.30 -3.50
C LEU A 170 -20.96 8.22 -2.41
N ILE A 171 -22.09 7.60 -2.03
CA ILE A 171 -22.11 6.55 -1.00
C ILE A 171 -21.28 5.33 -1.44
N ILE A 172 -21.49 4.84 -2.66
CA ILE A 172 -20.74 3.70 -3.21
C ILE A 172 -19.24 4.01 -3.20
N TRP A 173 -18.84 5.22 -3.61
CA TRP A 173 -17.44 5.60 -3.65
C TRP A 173 -16.80 5.79 -2.29
N ILE A 174 -17.54 6.28 -1.29
CA ILE A 174 -17.06 6.34 0.10
C ILE A 174 -16.78 4.93 0.63
N LEU A 175 -17.67 3.97 0.35
CA LEU A 175 -17.47 2.58 0.74
C LEU A 175 -16.24 1.96 0.07
N ILE A 176 -16.10 2.14 -1.26
CA ILE A 176 -14.93 1.68 -2.02
C ILE A 176 -13.63 2.30 -1.49
N ALA A 177 -13.63 3.61 -1.21
CA ALA A 177 -12.46 4.29 -0.66
C ALA A 177 -12.09 3.75 0.73
N GLY A 178 -13.09 3.48 1.58
CA GLY A 178 -12.87 2.83 2.89
C GLY A 178 -12.23 1.45 2.75
N VAL A 179 -12.73 0.62 1.83
CA VAL A 179 -12.16 -0.71 1.55
C VAL A 179 -10.74 -0.60 0.98
N ASN A 180 -10.46 0.35 0.08
CA ASN A 180 -9.11 0.59 -0.45
C ASN A 180 -8.13 0.92 0.68
N MET A 181 -8.50 1.86 1.55
CA MET A 181 -7.67 2.29 2.68
C MET A 181 -7.40 1.14 3.66
N GLY A 182 -8.43 0.34 3.98
CA GLY A 182 -8.28 -0.84 4.83
C GLY A 182 -7.36 -1.89 4.21
N THR A 183 -7.54 -2.18 2.92
CA THR A 183 -6.73 -3.15 2.17
C THR A 183 -5.27 -2.72 2.13
N MET A 184 -5.00 -1.44 1.83
CA MET A 184 -3.66 -0.88 1.79
C MET A 184 -2.97 -0.87 3.16
N SER A 185 -3.70 -0.49 4.22
CA SER A 185 -3.15 -0.49 5.59
C SER A 185 -2.79 -1.90 6.06
N SER A 186 -3.66 -2.88 5.79
CA SER A 186 -3.42 -4.29 6.12
C SER A 186 -2.17 -4.83 5.41
N LEU A 187 -2.04 -4.57 4.12
CA LEU A 187 -0.90 -5.06 3.32
C LEU A 187 0.41 -4.36 3.68
N ASN A 188 0.39 -3.05 3.94
CA ASN A 188 1.59 -2.31 4.34
C ASN A 188 2.11 -2.75 5.73
N THR A 189 1.20 -2.99 6.67
CA THR A 189 1.54 -3.49 8.01
C THR A 189 2.19 -4.87 7.93
N THR A 190 1.67 -5.73 7.05
CA THR A 190 2.21 -7.09 6.85
C THR A 190 3.59 -7.05 6.20
N HIS A 191 3.79 -6.20 5.17
CA HIS A 191 5.08 -6.03 4.51
C HIS A 191 6.18 -5.51 5.47
N HIS A 192 5.87 -4.49 6.28
CA HIS A 192 6.81 -3.98 7.28
C HIS A 192 7.19 -5.04 8.33
N SER A 193 6.23 -5.88 8.73
CA SER A 193 6.46 -6.95 9.69
C SER A 193 7.48 -7.97 9.16
N MET A 194 7.37 -8.38 7.89
CA MET A 194 8.34 -9.31 7.27
C MET A 194 9.75 -8.75 7.17
N HIS A 195 9.88 -7.48 6.76
CA HIS A 195 11.20 -6.85 6.63
C HIS A 195 11.90 -6.69 8.00
N SER A 196 11.13 -6.46 9.07
CA SER A 196 11.64 -6.42 10.43
C SER A 196 12.16 -7.78 10.91
N MET A 197 11.45 -8.87 10.59
CA MET A 197 11.87 -10.24 10.94
C MET A 197 13.15 -10.67 10.23
N HIS A 198 13.30 -10.33 8.95
CA HIS A 198 14.52 -10.64 8.19
C HIS A 198 15.76 -9.95 8.78
N SER A 199 15.63 -8.68 9.19
CA SER A 199 16.71 -7.94 9.84
C SER A 199 17.11 -8.51 11.21
N MET A 200 16.16 -9.07 11.96
CA MET A 200 16.42 -9.73 13.24
C MET A 200 17.08 -11.10 13.09
N HIS A 201 16.79 -11.83 12.01
CA HIS A 201 17.42 -13.13 11.73
C HIS A 201 18.88 -12.95 11.29
N SER A 202 19.15 -11.94 10.46
CA SER A 202 20.51 -11.60 9.99
C SER A 202 21.47 -11.15 11.10
N SER A 203 20.94 -10.65 12.22
CA SER A 203 21.73 -10.16 13.36
C SER A 203 21.92 -11.19 14.49
N ARG A 204 21.50 -12.45 14.31
CA ARG A 204 21.85 -13.53 15.25
C ARG A 204 23.33 -13.91 15.07
N PRO A 205 24.17 -13.83 16.14
CA PRO A 205 25.54 -14.31 16.05
C PRO A 205 25.53 -15.82 15.77
N THR A 206 26.18 -16.21 14.67
CA THR A 206 26.45 -17.60 14.36
C THR A 206 27.31 -18.18 15.48
N THR A 207 26.79 -19.18 16.19
CA THR A 207 27.54 -19.92 17.20
C THR A 207 28.84 -20.46 16.58
N PRO A 208 30.02 -20.21 17.19
CA PRO A 208 31.26 -20.72 16.64
C PRO A 208 31.26 -22.25 16.68
N SER A 209 31.43 -22.85 15.50
CA SER A 209 31.62 -24.29 15.31
C SER A 209 32.95 -24.70 15.94
N ILE A 210 32.90 -25.43 17.05
CA ILE A 210 34.07 -26.03 17.69
C ILE A 210 34.53 -27.19 16.79
N LYS A 211 35.53 -26.92 15.94
CA LYS A 211 36.18 -27.93 15.09
C LYS A 211 37.10 -28.77 15.98
N GLY A 212 36.73 -30.03 16.20
CA GLY A 212 37.48 -31.00 16.99
C GLY A 212 38.91 -31.17 16.46
N SER A 213 39.88 -30.95 17.35
CA SER A 213 41.29 -31.21 17.16
C SER A 213 41.59 -32.68 17.50
N ASN A 214 41.75 -33.52 16.48
CA ASN A 214 42.33 -34.86 16.68
C ASN A 214 43.82 -34.82 16.37
N SER A 215 44.61 -34.94 17.43
CA SER A 215 46.07 -35.07 17.41
C SER A 215 46.51 -36.36 16.71
N THR A 216 47.40 -36.20 15.74
CA THR A 216 48.30 -37.23 15.22
C THR A 216 49.47 -37.44 16.20
N ALA A 217 49.60 -38.66 16.74
CA ALA A 217 50.84 -39.20 17.32
C ALA A 217 51.27 -40.35 16.41
N ILE A 218 52.19 -40.11 15.48
CA ILE A 218 53.64 -40.43 15.53
C ILE A 218 53.89 -41.93 15.76
N ALA A 219 54.35 -42.59 14.70
CA ALA A 219 55.10 -43.84 14.72
C ALA A 219 56.60 -43.52 14.53
#